data_AF-A0A7V6PXV8-F1
#
_entry.id   AF-A0A7V6PXV8-F1
#
_cell.length_a   1.000
_cell.length_b   1.000
_cell.length_c   1.000
_cell.angle_alpha   90.00
_cell.angle_beta   90.00
_cell.angle_gamma   90.00
#
_symmetry.space_group_name_H-M   'P 1'
#
loop_
_entity.id
_entity.type
_entity.pdbx_description
1 polymer ?
#
loop_
_entity_poly.entity_id
_entity_poly.type
_entity_poly.pdbx_seq_one_letter_code
_entity_poly.pdbx_strand_id
1 'polypeptide(L)'
;MAGEKHFGTALFGFNKQDVNSYIEDLVKRYENKIKEYEAEIDRLTKENEELREKYEKIAAEEERIYQEKERIAEVLIQAQEKAQLMIDEARKKAIEEKNKIQEITEKEKEKLVDMKEQIRALKTVITNTLKKYEEQLDSIASGAFDVNLLDDDRALDEVASSTESEEQITVRE
;
A
#
# COMPACT_ATOMS: atom_id res chain seq x y z
N MET A 1 38.12 67.86 46.60
CA MET A 1 39.00 69.02 46.39
C MET A 1 39.57 69.38 47.76
N ALA A 2 40.88 69.25 47.95
CA ALA A 2 41.55 69.55 49.21
C ALA A 2 42.32 70.86 49.02
N GLY A 3 41.93 71.92 49.74
CA GLY A 3 42.64 73.20 49.70
C GLY A 3 41.79 74.47 49.80
N GLU A 4 40.46 74.39 49.68
CA GLU A 4 39.60 75.56 49.88
C GLU A 4 39.38 75.83 51.38
N LYS A 5 39.64 77.06 51.83
CA LYS A 5 39.34 77.47 53.21
C LYS A 5 37.82 77.50 53.40
N HIS A 6 37.26 76.43 53.95
CA HIS A 6 35.83 76.29 54.21
C HIS A 6 35.33 77.13 55.40
N PHE A 7 36.24 77.73 56.17
CA PHE A 7 35.92 78.43 57.41
C PHE A 7 36.66 79.77 57.48
N GLY A 8 35.96 80.83 57.88
CA GLY A 8 36.57 82.10 58.25
C GLY A 8 37.44 81.97 59.50
N THR A 9 38.37 82.91 59.70
CA THR A 9 39.29 82.93 60.87
C THR A 9 38.80 83.94 61.90
N ALA A 10 38.68 83.53 63.16
CA ALA A 10 38.37 84.39 64.31
C ALA A 10 39.65 84.68 65.13
N LEU A 11 39.58 85.62 66.09
CA LEU A 11 40.70 85.97 67.00
C LEU A 11 41.32 84.75 67.71
N PHE A 12 40.56 83.66 67.85
CA PHE A 12 41.05 82.34 68.24
C PHE A 12 40.39 81.25 67.36
N GLY A 13 41.13 80.73 66.37
CA GLY A 13 40.70 79.57 65.56
C GLY A 13 39.71 79.89 64.44
N PHE A 14 38.86 78.91 64.10
CA PHE A 14 37.86 79.03 63.03
C PHE A 14 36.57 79.68 63.53
N ASN A 15 35.88 80.39 62.63
CA ASN A 15 34.57 80.97 62.89
C ASN A 15 33.55 79.85 63.19
N LYS A 16 32.99 79.89 64.40
CA LYS A 16 32.03 78.88 64.87
C LYS A 16 30.78 78.79 64.01
N GLN A 17 30.30 79.90 63.42
CA GLN A 17 29.15 79.89 62.54
C GLN A 17 29.44 79.10 61.26
N ASP A 18 30.57 79.37 60.61
CA ASP A 18 30.99 78.68 59.38
C ASP A 18 31.18 77.18 59.62
N VAL A 19 31.75 76.81 60.77
CA VAL A 19 31.92 75.40 61.17
C VAL A 19 30.57 74.73 61.41
N ASN A 20 29.65 75.38 62.12
CA ASN A 20 28.32 74.83 62.38
C ASN A 20 27.51 74.65 61.09
N SER A 21 27.52 75.65 60.19
CA SER A 21 26.84 75.56 58.90
C SER A 21 27.42 74.43 58.04
N TYR A 22 28.74 74.27 58.01
CA TYR A 22 29.36 73.16 57.30
C TYR A 22 28.99 71.79 57.87
N ILE A 23 28.95 71.65 59.19
CA ILE A 23 28.52 70.40 59.84
C ILE A 23 27.07 70.11 59.49
N GLU A 24 26.19 71.11 59.53
CA GLU A 24 24.78 70.96 59.17
C GLU A 24 24.60 70.53 57.69
N ASP A 25 25.32 71.17 56.77
CA ASP A 25 25.33 70.82 55.35
C ASP A 25 25.92 69.43 55.09
N LEU A 26 26.94 69.04 55.87
CA LEU A 26 27.54 67.72 55.78
C LEU A 26 26.55 66.63 56.24
N VAL A 27 25.87 66.85 57.37
CA VAL A 27 24.84 65.94 57.88
C VAL A 27 23.70 65.82 56.88
N LYS A 28 23.15 66.93 56.38
CA LYS A 28 22.08 66.91 55.36
C LYS A 28 22.50 66.17 54.09
N ARG A 29 23.74 66.35 53.62
CA ARG A 29 24.25 65.61 52.44
C ARG A 29 24.30 64.11 52.69
N TYR A 30 24.76 63.67 53.86
CA TYR A 30 24.78 62.24 54.18
C TYR A 30 23.38 61.67 54.39
N GLU A 31 22.46 62.40 55.02
CA GLU A 31 21.06 61.99 55.14
C GLU A 31 20.39 61.83 53.77
N ASN A 32 20.62 62.77 52.85
CA ASN A 32 20.11 62.66 51.48
C ASN A 32 20.71 61.45 50.75
N LYS A 33 22.01 61.22 50.90
CA LYS A 33 22.70 60.08 50.27
C LYS A 33 22.24 58.73 50.83
N ILE A 34 21.94 58.66 52.14
CA ILE A 34 21.34 57.48 52.76
C ILE A 34 19.97 57.21 52.15
N LYS A 35 19.10 58.22 52.06
CA LYS A 35 17.77 58.09 51.46
C LYS A 35 17.83 57.67 49.98
N GLU A 36 18.77 58.21 49.21
CA GLU A 36 18.98 57.81 47.81
C GLU A 36 19.39 56.33 47.72
N TYR A 37 20.29 55.87 48.57
CA TYR A 37 20.69 54.46 48.60
C TYR A 37 19.58 53.53 49.09
N GLU A 38 18.77 53.94 50.07
CA GLU A 38 17.60 53.17 50.51
C GLU A 38 16.59 53.01 49.37
N ALA A 39 16.28 54.09 48.65
CA ALA A 39 15.37 54.03 47.50
C ALA A 39 15.92 53.15 46.36
N GLU A 40 17.23 53.18 46.13
CA GLU A 40 17.88 52.31 45.14
C GLU A 40 17.85 50.84 45.56
N ILE A 41 18.10 50.55 46.83
CA ILE A 41 18.01 49.19 47.39
C ILE A 41 16.59 48.65 47.23
N ASP A 42 15.57 49.45 47.56
CA ASP A 42 14.17 49.04 47.40
C ASP A 42 13.83 48.75 45.94
N ARG A 43 14.28 49.62 45.01
CA ARG A 43 14.08 49.41 43.58
C ARG A 43 14.72 48.13 43.09
N LEU A 44 16.00 47.92 43.42
CA LEU A 44 16.76 46.75 43.01
C LEU A 44 16.21 45.46 43.62
N THR A 45 15.74 45.51 44.88
CA THR A 45 15.12 44.36 45.55
C THR A 45 13.87 43.93 44.81
N LYS A 46 12.99 44.87 44.48
CA LYS A 46 11.77 44.61 43.72
C LYS A 46 12.08 44.06 42.31
N GLU A 47 13.05 44.63 41.62
CA GLU A 47 13.47 44.13 40.30
C GLU A 47 14.01 42.70 40.40
N ASN A 48 14.77 42.38 41.43
CA ASN A 48 15.30 41.03 41.66
C ASN A 48 14.18 40.02 41.90
N GLU A 49 13.19 40.38 42.73
CA GLU A 49 12.00 39.56 42.97
C GLU A 49 11.22 39.30 41.68
N GLU A 50 10.96 40.35 40.88
CA GLU A 50 10.26 40.20 39.59
C GLU A 50 11.02 39.33 38.59
N LEU A 51 12.35 39.47 38.53
CA LEU A 51 13.20 38.64 37.67
C LEU A 51 13.20 37.18 38.12
N ARG A 52 13.24 36.94 39.43
CA ARG A 52 13.17 35.59 39.99
C ARG A 52 11.84 34.92 39.68
N GLU A 53 10.72 35.61 39.84
CA GLU A 53 9.41 35.07 39.47
C GLU A 53 9.32 34.73 37.97
N LYS A 54 9.86 35.60 37.10
CA LYS A 54 9.91 35.33 35.65
C LYS A 54 10.78 34.11 35.34
N TYR A 55 11.93 34.00 36.00
CA TYR A 55 12.82 32.85 35.83
C TYR A 55 12.15 31.54 36.25
N GLU A 56 11.51 31.51 37.43
CA GLU A 56 10.82 30.32 37.93
C GLU A 56 9.66 29.91 37.02
N LYS A 57 8.91 30.88 36.46
CA LYS A 57 7.85 30.60 35.47
C LYS A 57 8.40 30.00 34.19
N ILE A 58 9.46 30.58 33.63
CA ILE A 58 10.08 30.09 32.39
C ILE A 58 10.66 28.69 32.60
N ALA A 59 11.36 28.45 33.71
CA ALA A 59 11.92 27.15 34.03
C ALA A 59 10.83 26.07 34.19
N ALA A 60 9.70 26.39 34.82
CA ALA A 60 8.58 25.47 34.94
C ALA A 60 7.92 25.17 33.58
N GLU A 61 7.80 26.17 32.71
CA GLU A 61 7.27 25.99 31.36
C GLU A 61 8.22 25.18 30.47
N GLU A 62 9.52 25.41 30.56
CA GLU A 62 10.55 24.63 29.86
C GLU A 62 10.45 23.15 30.23
N GLU A 63 10.39 22.84 31.53
CA GLU A 63 10.23 21.46 32.03
C GLU A 63 8.94 20.81 31.49
N ARG A 64 7.82 21.55 31.50
CA ARG A 64 6.55 21.07 30.94
C ARG A 64 6.68 20.74 29.45
N ILE A 65 7.35 21.60 28.68
CA ILE A 65 7.57 21.40 27.24
C ILE A 65 8.46 20.18 27.00
N TYR A 66 9.52 19.97 27.80
CA TYR A 66 10.37 18.80 27.69
C TYR A 66 9.59 17.50 27.93
N GLN A 67 8.79 17.44 29.00
CA GLN A 67 7.95 16.27 29.29
C GLN A 67 6.92 16.00 28.19
N GLU A 68 6.33 17.05 27.62
CA GLU A 68 5.37 16.91 26.52
C GLU A 68 6.05 16.39 25.25
N LYS A 69 7.24 16.89 24.92
CA LYS A 69 8.06 16.39 23.80
C LYS A 69 8.43 14.91 23.98
N GLU A 70 8.82 14.51 25.18
CA GLU A 70 9.17 13.12 25.48
C GLU A 70 7.97 12.19 25.26
N ARG A 71 6.79 12.56 25.78
CA ARG A 71 5.55 11.80 25.55
C ARG A 71 5.18 11.71 24.07
N ILE A 72 5.28 12.82 23.34
CA ILE A 72 5.01 12.83 21.90
C ILE A 72 5.97 11.89 21.17
N ALA A 73 7.26 11.94 21.50
CA ALA A 73 8.26 11.07 20.89
C ALA A 73 7.95 9.59 21.17
N GLU A 74 7.60 9.23 22.40
CA GLU A 74 7.21 7.87 22.75
C GLU A 74 6.00 7.38 21.93
N VAL A 75 4.95 8.21 21.84
CA VAL A 75 3.75 7.88 21.06
C VAL A 75 4.08 7.73 19.57
N LEU A 76 4.94 8.59 19.02
CA LEU A 76 5.36 8.50 17.61
C LEU A 76 6.13 7.21 17.32
N ILE A 77 7.03 6.81 18.22
CA ILE A 77 7.77 5.54 18.10
C ILE A 77 6.79 4.37 18.11
N GLN A 78 5.88 4.32 19.10
CA GLN A 78 4.89 3.24 19.18
C GLN A 78 3.96 3.20 17.95
N ALA A 79 3.57 4.37 17.43
CA ALA A 79 2.75 4.46 16.23
C ALA A 79 3.49 3.94 15.00
N GLN A 80 4.78 4.28 14.85
CA GLN A 80 5.62 3.81 13.76
C GLN A 80 5.81 2.28 13.82
N GLU A 81 6.10 1.74 15.01
CA GLU A 81 6.23 0.29 15.21
C GLU A 81 4.95 -0.46 14.85
N LYS A 82 3.79 0.03 15.32
CA LYS A 82 2.49 -0.56 14.98
C LYS A 82 2.16 -0.46 13.49
N ALA A 83 2.48 0.66 12.86
CA ALA A 83 2.29 0.82 11.42
C ALA A 83 3.16 -0.15 10.62
N GLN A 84 4.42 -0.34 11.04
CA GLN A 84 5.33 -1.29 10.40
C GLN A 84 4.83 -2.73 10.54
N LEU A 85 4.39 -3.12 11.74
CA LEU A 85 3.77 -4.44 11.98
C LEU A 85 2.54 -4.65 11.10
N MET A 86 1.67 -3.65 10.97
CA MET A 86 0.48 -3.73 10.12
C MET A 86 0.84 -3.91 8.64
N ILE A 87 1.86 -3.22 8.15
CA ILE A 87 2.36 -3.37 6.78
C ILE A 87 2.91 -4.78 6.56
N ASP A 88 3.70 -5.30 7.49
CA ASP A 88 4.30 -6.62 7.38
C ASP A 88 3.26 -7.74 7.46
N GLU A 89 2.25 -7.60 8.32
CA GLU A 89 1.10 -8.50 8.35
C GLU A 89 0.29 -8.46 7.05
N ALA A 90 0.03 -7.27 6.51
CA ALA A 90 -0.70 -7.10 5.26
C ALA A 90 0.06 -7.75 4.08
N ARG A 91 1.39 -7.57 4.03
CA ARG A 91 2.26 -8.22 3.04
C ARG A 91 2.21 -9.74 3.17
N LYS A 92 2.31 -10.26 4.40
CA LYS A 92 2.25 -11.70 4.66
C LYS A 92 0.91 -12.29 4.20
N LYS A 93 -0.21 -11.68 4.59
CA LYS A 93 -1.56 -12.10 4.16
C LYS A 93 -1.72 -12.04 2.64
N ALA A 94 -1.22 -11.00 1.99
CA ALA A 94 -1.28 -10.88 0.53
C ALA A 94 -0.50 -12.00 -0.18
N ILE A 95 0.66 -12.38 0.34
CA ILE A 95 1.47 -13.49 -0.19
C ILE A 95 0.75 -14.83 0.03
N GLU A 96 0.20 -15.05 1.23
CA GLU A 96 -0.55 -16.28 1.56
C GLU A 96 -1.77 -16.46 0.64
N GLU A 97 -2.58 -15.41 0.45
CA GLU A 97 -3.74 -15.44 -0.45
C GLU A 97 -3.32 -15.63 -1.91
N LYS A 98 -2.24 -14.97 -2.35
CA LYS A 98 -1.69 -15.18 -3.70
C LYS A 98 -1.31 -16.65 -3.91
N ASN A 99 -0.59 -17.25 -2.97
CA ASN A 99 -0.16 -18.64 -3.07
C ASN A 99 -1.37 -19.59 -3.10
N LYS A 100 -2.38 -19.32 -2.27
CA LYS A 100 -3.64 -20.09 -2.25
C LYS A 100 -4.38 -20.01 -3.58
N ILE A 101 -4.50 -18.82 -4.17
CA ILE A 101 -5.12 -18.63 -5.48
C ILE A 101 -4.33 -19.37 -6.57
N GLN A 102 -2.99 -19.32 -6.52
CA GLN A 102 -2.14 -20.05 -7.46
C GLN A 102 -2.34 -21.56 -7.37
N GLU A 103 -2.40 -22.12 -6.15
CA GLU A 103 -2.63 -23.55 -5.94
C GLU A 103 -3.98 -23.99 -6.50
N ILE A 104 -5.05 -23.23 -6.23
CA ILE A 104 -6.39 -23.51 -6.77
C ILE A 104 -6.38 -23.41 -8.29
N THR A 105 -5.74 -22.38 -8.85
CA THR A 105 -5.65 -22.19 -10.30
C THR A 105 -4.95 -23.36 -10.98
N GLU A 106 -3.89 -23.88 -10.39
CA GLU A 106 -3.15 -25.00 -10.96
C GLU A 106 -3.97 -26.31 -10.91
N LYS A 107 -4.66 -26.57 -9.79
CA LYS A 107 -5.59 -27.71 -9.68
C LYS A 107 -6.72 -27.64 -10.70
N GLU A 108 -7.29 -26.47 -10.95
CA GLU A 108 -8.35 -26.31 -11.94
C GLU A 108 -7.82 -26.44 -13.38
N LYS A 109 -6.58 -26.01 -13.65
CA LYS A 109 -5.94 -26.26 -14.95
C LYS A 109 -5.71 -27.75 -15.20
N GLU A 110 -5.25 -28.50 -14.20
CA GLU A 110 -5.05 -29.95 -14.30
C GLU A 110 -6.37 -30.65 -14.67
N LYS A 111 -7.45 -30.37 -13.93
CA LYS A 111 -8.80 -30.87 -14.27
C LYS A 111 -9.23 -30.51 -15.69
N LEU A 112 -8.92 -29.29 -16.15
CA LEU A 112 -9.27 -28.85 -17.50
C LEU A 112 -8.53 -29.63 -18.58
N VAL A 113 -7.26 -29.98 -18.34
CA VAL A 113 -6.48 -30.85 -19.23
C VAL A 113 -7.10 -32.24 -19.27
N ASP A 114 -7.40 -32.83 -18.11
CA ASP A 114 -8.02 -34.16 -18.01
C ASP A 114 -9.35 -34.23 -18.76
N MET A 115 -10.24 -33.26 -18.54
CA MET A 115 -11.53 -33.18 -19.25
C MET A 115 -11.33 -33.06 -20.76
N LYS A 116 -10.33 -32.29 -21.21
CA LYS A 116 -10.03 -32.13 -22.64
C LYS A 116 -9.54 -33.44 -23.25
N GLU A 117 -8.76 -34.23 -22.53
CA GLU A 117 -8.32 -35.56 -22.97
C GLU A 117 -9.50 -36.53 -23.03
N GLN A 118 -10.37 -36.53 -22.03
CA GLN A 118 -11.60 -37.33 -22.03
C GLN A 118 -12.50 -37.00 -23.23
N ILE A 119 -12.68 -35.71 -23.55
CA ILE A 119 -13.46 -35.28 -24.73
C ILE A 119 -12.82 -35.78 -26.03
N ARG A 120 -11.49 -35.74 -26.17
CA ARG A 120 -10.79 -36.26 -27.35
C ARG A 120 -10.95 -37.78 -27.47
N ALA A 121 -10.84 -38.50 -26.37
CA ALA A 121 -11.05 -39.95 -26.34
C ALA A 121 -12.49 -40.29 -26.74
N LEU A 122 -13.47 -39.61 -26.15
CA LEU A 122 -14.89 -39.80 -26.48
C LEU A 122 -15.18 -39.50 -27.96
N LYS A 123 -14.63 -38.40 -28.49
CA LYS A 123 -14.75 -38.07 -29.92
C LYS A 123 -14.21 -39.20 -30.80
N THR A 124 -13.05 -39.74 -30.46
CA THR A 124 -12.43 -40.85 -31.20
C THR A 124 -13.31 -42.10 -31.16
N VAL A 125 -13.85 -42.45 -29.98
CA VAL A 125 -14.80 -43.57 -29.82
C VAL A 125 -16.05 -43.37 -30.67
N ILE A 126 -16.64 -42.16 -30.65
CA ILE A 126 -17.82 -41.84 -31.46
C ILE A 126 -17.50 -41.97 -32.95
N THR A 127 -16.41 -41.36 -33.43
CA THR A 127 -16.02 -41.44 -34.85
C THR A 127 -15.78 -42.88 -35.30
N ASN A 128 -15.09 -43.68 -34.49
CA ASN A 128 -14.86 -45.10 -34.80
C ASN A 128 -16.16 -45.90 -34.81
N THR A 129 -17.09 -45.59 -33.91
CA THR A 129 -18.40 -46.26 -33.85
C THR A 129 -19.25 -45.89 -35.07
N LEU A 130 -19.28 -44.62 -35.45
CA LEU A 130 -19.98 -44.17 -36.66
C LEU A 130 -19.40 -44.83 -37.93
N LYS A 131 -18.07 -44.88 -38.06
CA LYS A 131 -17.42 -45.59 -39.19
C LYS A 131 -17.80 -47.07 -39.25
N LYS A 132 -17.83 -47.77 -38.11
CA LYS A 132 -18.28 -49.17 -38.06
C LYS A 132 -19.73 -49.32 -38.52
N TYR A 133 -20.62 -48.42 -38.10
CA TYR A 133 -22.01 -48.43 -38.57
C TYR A 133 -22.13 -48.10 -40.06
N GLU A 134 -21.33 -47.17 -40.57
CA GLU A 134 -21.25 -46.84 -42.00
C GLU A 134 -20.77 -48.05 -42.82
N GLU A 135 -19.68 -48.71 -42.42
CA GLU A 135 -19.19 -49.93 -43.05
C GLU A 135 -20.22 -51.08 -43.01
N GLN A 136 -20.94 -51.24 -41.91
CA GLN A 136 -22.03 -52.22 -41.79
C GLN A 136 -23.20 -51.89 -42.71
N LEU A 137 -23.58 -50.61 -42.82
CA LEU A 137 -24.64 -50.16 -43.73
C LEU A 137 -24.23 -50.35 -45.19
N ASP A 138 -22.99 -50.00 -45.55
CA ASP A 138 -22.45 -50.22 -46.90
C ASP A 138 -22.39 -51.71 -47.24
N SER A 139 -22.01 -52.57 -46.29
CA SER A 139 -22.04 -54.02 -46.47
C SER A 139 -23.46 -54.56 -46.69
N ILE A 140 -24.46 -54.03 -45.99
CA ILE A 140 -25.86 -54.41 -46.19
C ILE A 140 -26.39 -53.88 -47.52
N ALA A 141 -26.06 -52.65 -47.89
CA ALA A 141 -26.47 -52.02 -49.15
C ALA A 141 -25.85 -52.71 -50.37
N SER A 142 -24.57 -53.11 -50.28
CA SER A 142 -23.89 -53.90 -51.31
C SER A 142 -24.41 -55.35 -51.37
N GLY A 143 -24.67 -55.99 -50.22
CA GLY A 143 -25.31 -57.31 -50.18
C GLY A 143 -26.76 -57.32 -50.70
N ALA A 144 -27.46 -56.19 -50.68
CA ALA A 144 -28.78 -56.03 -51.27
C ALA A 144 -28.75 -55.85 -52.80
N PHE A 145 -27.58 -55.55 -53.39
CA PHE A 145 -27.42 -55.36 -54.84
C PHE A 145 -27.00 -56.64 -55.59
N ASP A 146 -26.49 -57.65 -54.88
CA ASP A 146 -26.01 -58.92 -55.45
C ASP A 146 -27.11 -59.97 -55.72
N VAL A 147 -28.40 -59.64 -55.55
CA VAL A 147 -29.53 -60.57 -55.78
C VAL A 147 -30.24 -60.34 -57.14
N ASN A 148 -29.72 -59.49 -58.03
CA ASN A 148 -30.45 -59.13 -59.26
C ASN A 148 -29.69 -59.22 -60.58
N LEU A 149 -28.68 -60.08 -60.68
CA LEU A 149 -28.18 -60.55 -61.99
C LEU A 149 -27.70 -61.99 -61.82
N LEU A 150 -28.55 -62.95 -62.20
CA LEU A 150 -28.24 -64.26 -62.77
C LEU A 150 -29.51 -65.13 -62.63
N ASP A 151 -30.34 -65.16 -63.68
CA ASP A 151 -31.10 -66.33 -64.16
C ASP A 151 -32.25 -65.86 -65.07
N ASP A 152 -32.02 -65.80 -66.38
CA ASP A 152 -32.92 -66.43 -67.35
C ASP A 152 -32.26 -66.46 -68.75
N ASP A 153 -31.33 -67.39 -68.94
CA ASP A 153 -30.84 -67.72 -70.28
C ASP A 153 -30.55 -69.24 -70.29
N ARG A 154 -31.59 -70.03 -70.60
CA ARG A 154 -31.52 -71.35 -71.28
C ARG A 154 -32.83 -72.12 -71.11
N ALA A 155 -33.73 -71.93 -72.05
CA ALA A 155 -34.45 -73.06 -72.64
C ALA A 155 -34.84 -72.63 -74.04
N LEU A 156 -34.39 -73.37 -75.05
CA LEU A 156 -35.09 -73.70 -76.29
C LEU A 156 -34.04 -74.25 -77.27
N ASP A 157 -33.85 -75.58 -77.23
CA ASP A 157 -33.50 -76.33 -78.43
C ASP A 157 -34.15 -77.71 -78.39
N GLU A 158 -34.51 -78.19 -79.59
CA GLU A 158 -35.25 -79.41 -79.96
C GLU A 158 -36.78 -79.38 -79.77
N VAL A 159 -37.51 -79.11 -80.87
CA VAL A 159 -38.02 -80.18 -81.74
C VAL A 159 -38.24 -79.61 -83.16
N ALA A 160 -37.52 -80.19 -84.12
CA ALA A 160 -37.77 -80.06 -85.54
C ALA A 160 -39.00 -80.88 -85.96
N SER A 161 -39.90 -80.28 -86.76
CA SER A 161 -40.54 -80.95 -87.92
C SER A 161 -41.50 -79.98 -88.62
N SER A 162 -41.26 -79.81 -89.94
CA SER A 162 -42.23 -79.50 -91.02
C SER A 162 -43.00 -78.16 -90.89
N THR A 163 -42.90 -77.19 -91.81
CA THR A 163 -43.07 -77.25 -93.28
C THR A 163 -42.57 -75.95 -93.95
N GLU A 164 -41.93 -76.10 -95.12
CA GLU A 164 -42.06 -75.31 -96.38
C GLU A 164 -42.79 -73.94 -96.33
N SER A 165 -42.36 -72.85 -96.97
CA SER A 165 -41.75 -72.68 -98.30
C SER A 165 -41.37 -71.19 -98.57
N GLU A 166 -40.48 -71.00 -99.57
CA GLU A 166 -40.34 -69.82 -100.48
C GLU A 166 -39.60 -68.55 -99.96
N GLU A 167 -38.36 -68.28 -100.42
CA GLU A 167 -37.98 -67.54 -101.67
C GLU A 167 -38.17 -66.01 -101.50
N GLN A 168 -37.26 -65.08 -101.82
CA GLN A 168 -36.07 -64.99 -102.68
C GLN A 168 -35.33 -63.64 -102.39
N ILE A 169 -33.98 -63.62 -102.52
CA ILE A 169 -33.12 -62.67 -103.28
C ILE A 169 -33.16 -61.15 -102.87
N THR A 170 -32.07 -60.41 -102.61
CA THR A 170 -30.89 -60.00 -103.43
C THR A 170 -29.94 -59.16 -102.51
N VAL A 171 -28.64 -59.44 -102.33
CA VAL A 171 -27.41 -59.07 -103.12
C VAL A 171 -26.95 -57.59 -103.06
N ARG A 172 -25.80 -57.42 -102.35
CA ARG A 172 -24.59 -56.58 -102.53
C ARG A 172 -24.61 -55.06 -102.84
N GLU A 173 -23.61 -54.45 -102.18
CA GLU A 173 -22.90 -53.17 -102.39
C GLU A 173 -23.57 -51.87 -101.93
#